data_AF-U7MSH2-F1
#
_entry.id   AF-U7MSH2-F1
#
_cell.length_a   1.000
_cell.length_b   1.000
_cell.length_c   1.000
_cell.angle_alpha   90.00
_cell.angle_beta   90.00
_cell.angle_gamma   90.00
#
_symmetry.space_group_name_H-M   'P 1'
#
loop_
_entity.id
_entity.type
_entity.pdbx_description
1 polymer ?
#
loop_
_entity_poly.entity_id
_entity_poly.type
_entity_poly.pdbx_seq_one_letter_code
_entity_poly.pdbx_strand_id
1 'polypeptide(L)'
;MPGVVGPYHSLSESDRRGLVAMVDSGHSVRPAAGELGCHYVHALNFCHAHGLPVVYKAKRADRSGNQACQLVELIQYGLSVHQAACRCGMHLTAAYAIAIEAGCHIRLTRYVRKARQTQLRVEYLRLRLASLPVGDAGVPVEIHRRACLAFEKGLIKSNRPREEFIPVGEDATTYKRLMKALRQRHDVVESGRLRSPALPSGVDPYKRISNRYICFEERVLIADLLREHVPLRVIGRCLGRSASSIQREVRRNHSAEDPYRAETVQLKACARRLWPKIPKLLADKKLWDYVCAQLRAQWSPEEISNRLPIGGCQEFCV
;
A
#
# COMPACT_ATOMS: atom_id res chain seq x y z
N MET A 1 32.14 25.79 -54.57
CA MET A 1 30.86 25.07 -54.73
C MET A 1 30.83 23.87 -53.81
N PRO A 2 30.33 23.97 -52.57
CA PRO A 2 29.99 22.77 -51.81
C PRO A 2 28.67 22.23 -52.37
N GLY A 3 28.71 21.01 -52.89
CA GLY A 3 27.56 20.36 -53.54
C GLY A 3 26.35 20.30 -52.61
N VAL A 4 25.17 20.55 -53.17
CA VAL A 4 23.90 20.44 -52.46
C VAL A 4 23.75 19.00 -52.00
N VAL A 5 23.98 18.78 -50.71
CA VAL A 5 23.84 17.48 -50.07
C VAL A 5 22.35 17.14 -50.01
N GLY A 6 21.94 16.10 -50.74
CA GLY A 6 20.54 15.70 -50.84
C GLY A 6 19.90 15.30 -49.49
N PRO A 7 18.55 15.29 -49.39
CA PRO A 7 17.80 15.10 -48.14
C PRO A 7 17.95 13.71 -47.48
N TYR A 8 18.71 12.81 -48.11
CA TYR A 8 19.02 11.45 -47.64
C TYR A 8 20.47 11.03 -47.97
N HIS A 9 21.40 11.98 -47.95
CA HIS A 9 22.82 11.80 -48.29
C HIS A 9 23.58 10.74 -47.48
N SER A 10 23.13 10.39 -46.27
CA SER A 10 23.81 9.35 -45.47
C SER A 10 23.45 7.92 -45.89
N LEU A 11 22.56 7.72 -46.88
CA LEU A 11 22.17 6.39 -47.34
C LEU A 11 23.11 5.92 -48.45
N SER A 12 23.77 4.79 -48.20
CA SER A 12 24.50 4.05 -49.21
C SER A 12 23.54 3.40 -50.22
N GLU A 13 24.06 2.96 -51.37
CA GLU A 13 23.26 2.27 -52.38
C GLU A 13 22.74 0.89 -51.89
N SER A 14 23.44 0.26 -50.94
CA SER A 14 22.94 -0.93 -50.23
C SER A 14 21.75 -0.59 -49.33
N ASP A 15 21.80 0.53 -48.59
CA ASP A 15 20.71 0.91 -47.70
C ASP A 15 19.44 1.22 -48.49
N ARG A 16 19.58 1.91 -49.63
CA ARG A 16 18.45 2.22 -50.53
C ARG A 16 17.75 0.95 -51.03
N ARG A 17 18.54 -0.01 -51.54
CA ARG A 17 18.00 -1.30 -52.01
C ARG A 17 17.36 -2.11 -50.88
N GLY A 18 17.99 -2.13 -49.71
CA GLY A 18 17.44 -2.78 -48.52
C GLY A 18 16.12 -2.16 -48.07
N LEU A 19 16.03 -0.83 -48.07
CA LEU A 19 14.81 -0.10 -47.71
C LEU A 19 13.66 -0.41 -48.67
N VAL A 20 13.91 -0.46 -49.99
CA VAL A 20 12.89 -0.86 -50.97
C VAL A 20 12.36 -2.26 -50.65
N ALA A 21 13.23 -3.25 -50.49
CA ALA A 21 12.83 -4.64 -50.21
C ALA A 21 12.04 -4.80 -48.90
N MET A 22 12.47 -4.12 -47.84
CA MET A 22 11.80 -4.20 -46.53
C MET A 22 10.46 -3.47 -46.51
N VAL A 23 10.37 -2.30 -47.15
CA VAL A 23 9.14 -1.51 -47.17
C VAL A 23 8.10 -2.14 -48.10
N ASP A 24 8.51 -2.70 -49.25
CA ASP A 24 7.60 -3.42 -50.16
C ASP A 24 7.06 -4.72 -49.54
N SER A 25 7.84 -5.38 -48.68
CA SER A 25 7.35 -6.51 -47.87
C SER A 25 6.44 -6.11 -46.70
N GLY A 26 6.17 -4.80 -46.55
CA GLY A 26 5.22 -4.25 -45.58
C GLY A 26 5.80 -3.96 -44.21
N HIS A 27 7.14 -3.88 -44.07
CA HIS A 27 7.76 -3.39 -42.84
C HIS A 27 7.58 -1.88 -42.72
N SER A 28 7.49 -1.38 -41.48
CA SER A 28 7.58 0.08 -41.28
C SER A 28 9.03 0.55 -41.42
N VAL A 29 9.21 1.80 -41.85
CA VAL A 29 10.53 2.38 -42.16
C VAL A 29 11.46 2.39 -40.93
N ARG A 30 10.90 2.47 -39.72
CA ARG A 30 11.69 2.58 -38.48
C ARG A 30 12.43 1.28 -38.10
N PRO A 31 11.77 0.10 -38.03
CA PRO A 31 12.46 -1.19 -37.95
C PRO A 31 13.46 -1.41 -39.09
N ALA A 32 13.07 -1.12 -40.33
CA ALA A 32 13.94 -1.30 -41.50
C ALA A 32 15.23 -0.48 -41.40
N ALA A 33 15.13 0.80 -40.99
CA ALA A 33 16.30 1.64 -40.76
C ALA A 33 17.18 1.12 -39.60
N GLY A 34 16.58 0.56 -38.55
CA GLY A 34 17.31 -0.04 -37.44
C GLY A 34 18.08 -1.31 -37.83
N GLU A 35 17.46 -2.17 -38.65
CA GLU A 35 18.06 -3.43 -39.12
C GLU A 35 19.18 -3.19 -40.14
N LEU A 36 19.00 -2.21 -41.02
CA LEU A 36 20.02 -1.77 -41.98
C LEU A 36 21.08 -0.85 -41.35
N GLY A 37 20.91 -0.45 -40.09
CA GLY A 37 21.84 0.45 -39.38
C GLY A 37 21.91 1.87 -39.97
N CYS A 38 20.90 2.30 -40.73
CA CYS A 38 20.90 3.58 -41.44
C CYS A 38 20.10 4.67 -40.70
N HIS A 39 20.37 5.94 -41.02
CA HIS A 39 19.73 7.05 -40.31
C HIS A 39 18.23 7.14 -40.65
N TYR A 40 17.38 6.98 -39.63
CA TYR A 40 15.92 6.91 -39.77
C TYR A 40 15.31 8.06 -40.60
N VAL A 41 15.73 9.31 -40.37
CA VAL A 41 15.15 10.47 -41.08
C VAL A 41 15.50 10.42 -42.57
N HIS A 42 16.71 9.98 -42.91
CA HIS A 42 17.12 9.86 -44.30
C HIS A 42 16.41 8.69 -44.98
N ALA A 43 16.25 7.55 -44.29
CA ALA A 43 15.43 6.44 -44.76
C ALA A 43 13.98 6.85 -45.03
N LEU A 44 13.37 7.63 -44.13
CA LEU A 44 12.01 8.15 -44.27
C LEU A 44 11.89 9.13 -45.45
N ASN A 45 12.82 10.07 -45.58
CA ASN A 45 12.86 11.02 -46.70
C ASN A 45 13.03 10.30 -48.04
N PHE A 46 13.88 9.27 -48.10
CA PHE A 46 14.07 8.43 -49.27
C PHE A 46 12.76 7.71 -49.64
N CYS A 47 12.10 7.06 -48.66
CA CYS A 47 10.82 6.39 -48.91
C CYS A 47 9.76 7.35 -49.44
N HIS A 48 9.69 8.58 -48.91
CA HIS A 48 8.76 9.60 -49.40
C HIS A 48 9.11 10.11 -50.80
N ALA A 49 10.40 10.36 -51.08
CA ALA A 49 10.86 10.84 -52.38
C ALA A 49 10.62 9.82 -53.50
N HIS A 50 10.68 8.53 -53.18
CA HIS A 50 10.49 7.42 -54.12
C HIS A 50 9.08 6.79 -54.07
N GLY A 51 8.14 7.38 -53.31
CA GLY A 51 6.76 6.91 -53.27
C GLY A 51 6.57 5.52 -52.67
N LEU A 52 7.51 5.04 -51.86
CA LEU A 52 7.40 3.74 -51.20
C LEU A 52 6.21 3.73 -50.21
N PRO A 53 5.54 2.58 -50.02
CA PRO A 53 4.37 2.47 -49.15
C PRO A 53 4.76 2.59 -47.66
N VAL A 54 4.90 3.84 -47.19
CA VAL A 54 5.28 4.14 -45.79
C VAL A 54 4.14 3.81 -44.84
N VAL A 55 4.30 2.71 -44.11
CA VAL A 55 3.37 2.29 -43.05
C VAL A 55 3.65 3.06 -41.76
N TYR A 56 2.84 4.08 -41.48
CA TYR A 56 2.96 4.92 -40.27
C TYR A 56 2.47 4.25 -38.97
N LYS A 57 1.68 3.19 -39.08
CA LYS A 57 1.14 2.45 -37.93
C LYS A 57 1.66 1.03 -37.98
N ALA A 58 2.40 0.62 -36.96
CA ALA A 58 2.78 -0.78 -36.79
C ALA A 58 1.56 -1.68 -37.03
N LYS A 59 1.72 -2.77 -37.80
CA LYS A 59 0.68 -3.82 -37.93
C LYS A 59 0.13 -4.09 -36.54
N ARG A 60 -1.20 -3.99 -36.36
CA ARG A 60 -1.83 -4.38 -35.10
C ARG A 60 -1.34 -5.80 -34.81
N ALA A 61 -0.73 -6.01 -33.64
CA ALA A 61 -0.35 -7.36 -33.20
C ALA A 61 -1.57 -8.27 -33.40
N ASP A 62 -1.35 -9.44 -33.99
CA ASP A 62 -2.43 -10.36 -34.33
C ASP A 62 -3.27 -10.64 -33.09
N ARG A 63 -4.57 -10.31 -33.16
CA ARG A 63 -5.52 -10.38 -32.04
C ARG A 63 -6.35 -11.66 -32.08
N SER A 64 -6.18 -12.47 -33.13
CA SER A 64 -7.05 -13.59 -33.46
C SER A 64 -6.34 -14.95 -33.37
N GLY A 65 -5.06 -14.95 -32.98
CA GLY A 65 -4.24 -16.16 -32.92
C GLY A 65 -4.37 -16.96 -31.62
N ASN A 66 -3.76 -18.15 -31.59
CA ASN A 66 -3.75 -19.05 -30.44
C ASN A 66 -3.27 -18.36 -29.14
N GLN A 67 -2.33 -17.43 -29.25
CA GLN A 67 -1.84 -16.62 -28.11
C GLN A 67 -2.94 -15.75 -27.48
N ALA A 68 -3.87 -15.21 -28.29
CA ALA A 68 -4.98 -14.40 -27.80
C ALA A 68 -6.01 -15.25 -27.05
N CYS A 69 -6.33 -16.45 -27.57
CA CYS A 69 -7.18 -17.43 -26.88
C CYS A 69 -6.56 -17.85 -25.54
N GLN A 70 -5.28 -18.22 -25.55
CA GLN A 70 -4.54 -18.59 -24.35
C GLN A 70 -4.48 -17.46 -23.32
N LEU A 71 -4.33 -16.21 -23.77
CA LEU A 71 -4.37 -15.03 -22.89
C LEU A 71 -5.72 -14.89 -22.20
N VAL A 72 -6.82 -14.99 -22.95
CA VAL A 72 -8.19 -14.88 -22.41
C VAL A 72 -8.47 -15.99 -21.40
N GLU A 73 -8.08 -17.23 -21.72
CA GLU A 73 -8.22 -18.38 -20.83
C GLU A 73 -7.47 -18.15 -19.51
N LEU A 74 -6.19 -17.72 -19.55
CA LEU A 74 -5.41 -17.42 -18.35
C LEU A 74 -6.06 -16.33 -17.49
N ILE A 75 -6.65 -15.30 -18.10
CA ILE A 75 -7.36 -14.24 -17.38
C ILE A 75 -8.61 -14.78 -16.70
N GLN A 76 -9.37 -15.65 -17.37
CA GLN A 76 -10.56 -16.29 -16.81
C GLN A 76 -10.22 -17.23 -15.64
N TYR A 77 -9.05 -17.89 -15.67
CA TYR A 77 -8.49 -18.62 -14.54
C TYR A 77 -8.01 -17.73 -13.38
N GLY A 78 -8.12 -16.41 -13.49
CA GLY A 78 -7.86 -15.45 -12.41
C GLY A 78 -6.50 -14.76 -12.47
N LEU A 79 -5.71 -14.93 -13.54
CA LEU A 79 -4.48 -14.15 -13.70
C LEU A 79 -4.79 -12.70 -14.08
N SER A 80 -3.94 -11.78 -13.63
CA SER A 80 -3.99 -10.40 -14.14
C SER A 80 -3.60 -10.35 -15.62
N VAL A 81 -4.15 -9.39 -16.37
CA VAL A 81 -3.81 -9.17 -17.79
C VAL A 81 -2.30 -9.03 -18.02
N HIS A 82 -1.57 -8.43 -17.06
CA HIS A 82 -0.12 -8.31 -17.13
C HIS A 82 0.59 -9.67 -17.01
N GLN A 83 0.20 -10.49 -16.03
CA GLN A 83 0.77 -11.83 -15.85
C GLN A 83 0.45 -12.74 -17.05
N ALA A 84 -0.79 -12.69 -17.56
CA ALA A 84 -1.20 -13.42 -18.75
C ALA A 84 -0.39 -12.98 -19.98
N ALA A 85 -0.17 -11.67 -20.17
CA ALA A 85 0.64 -11.14 -21.26
C ALA A 85 2.09 -11.65 -21.21
N CYS A 86 2.71 -11.63 -20.02
CA CYS A 86 4.07 -12.16 -19.84
C CYS A 86 4.15 -13.65 -20.16
N ARG A 87 3.15 -14.45 -19.77
CA ARG A 87 3.11 -15.90 -20.06
C ARG A 87 2.93 -16.19 -21.55
N CYS A 88 2.11 -15.40 -22.25
CA CYS A 88 1.86 -15.57 -23.68
C CYS A 88 2.93 -14.91 -24.57
N GLY A 89 3.95 -14.25 -23.98
CA GLY A 89 4.96 -13.50 -24.74
C GLY A 89 4.40 -12.29 -25.49
N MET A 90 3.27 -11.73 -25.03
CA MET A 90 2.55 -10.65 -25.71
C MET A 90 2.94 -9.28 -25.17
N HIS A 91 2.99 -8.29 -26.05
CA HIS A 91 3.12 -6.90 -25.62
C HIS A 91 1.86 -6.45 -24.84
N LEU A 92 2.08 -5.75 -23.72
CA LEU A 92 1.03 -5.41 -22.76
C LEU A 92 -0.14 -4.63 -23.36
N THR A 93 0.14 -3.71 -24.30
CA THR A 93 -0.91 -2.94 -24.99
C THR A 93 -1.82 -3.82 -25.84
N ALA A 94 -1.28 -4.86 -26.48
CA ALA A 94 -2.07 -5.80 -27.28
C ALA A 94 -2.92 -6.70 -26.37
N ALA A 95 -2.33 -7.22 -25.29
CA ALA A 95 -3.03 -8.01 -24.30
C ALA A 95 -4.23 -7.27 -23.66
N TYR A 96 -4.07 -6.00 -23.30
CA TYR A 96 -5.20 -5.19 -22.80
C TYR A 96 -6.28 -4.98 -23.86
N ALA A 97 -5.92 -4.81 -25.13
CA ALA A 97 -6.91 -4.66 -26.20
C ALA A 97 -7.74 -5.95 -26.35
N ILE A 98 -7.08 -7.10 -26.40
CA ILE A 98 -7.71 -8.42 -26.48
C ILE A 98 -8.60 -8.66 -25.25
N ALA A 99 -8.11 -8.38 -24.04
CA ALA A 99 -8.87 -8.56 -22.82
C ALA A 99 -10.13 -7.66 -22.77
N ILE A 100 -10.07 -6.44 -23.33
CA ILE A 100 -11.24 -5.55 -23.44
C ILE A 100 -12.23 -6.09 -24.48
N GLU A 101 -11.75 -6.49 -25.66
CA GLU A 101 -12.58 -7.06 -26.73
C GLU A 101 -13.28 -8.35 -26.29
N ALA A 102 -12.59 -9.19 -25.51
CA ALA A 102 -13.13 -10.41 -24.92
C ALA A 102 -14.00 -10.17 -23.66
N GLY A 103 -14.22 -8.91 -23.25
CA GLY A 103 -15.03 -8.57 -22.06
C GLY A 103 -14.38 -8.95 -20.71
N CYS A 104 -13.16 -9.47 -20.72
CA CYS A 104 -12.42 -9.90 -19.52
C CYS A 104 -11.76 -8.73 -18.78
N HIS A 105 -11.70 -7.53 -19.38
CA HIS A 105 -11.14 -6.34 -18.76
C HIS A 105 -11.97 -5.09 -19.09
N ILE A 106 -12.33 -4.33 -18.06
CA ILE A 106 -12.99 -3.02 -18.22
C ILE A 106 -11.97 -1.92 -17.98
N ARG A 107 -11.70 -1.10 -19.01
CA ARG A 107 -10.87 0.09 -18.84
C ARG A 107 -11.64 1.14 -18.05
N LEU A 108 -11.28 1.29 -16.78
CA LEU A 108 -11.83 2.35 -15.93
C LEU A 108 -11.18 3.69 -16.25
N THR A 109 -12.01 4.74 -16.41
CA THR A 109 -11.52 6.11 -16.56
C THR A 109 -10.72 6.52 -15.32
N ARG A 110 -9.85 7.53 -15.46
CA ARG A 110 -9.05 8.05 -14.33
C ARG A 110 -9.95 8.49 -13.17
N TYR A 111 -11.09 9.11 -13.49
CA TYR A 111 -12.07 9.55 -12.50
C TYR A 111 -12.66 8.36 -11.74
N VAL A 112 -13.17 7.34 -12.45
CA VAL A 112 -13.79 6.15 -11.82
C VAL A 112 -12.80 5.41 -10.93
N ARG A 113 -11.53 5.28 -11.35
CA ARG A 113 -10.47 4.68 -10.50
C ARG A 113 -10.26 5.45 -9.20
N LYS A 114 -10.20 6.78 -9.27
CA LYS A 114 -10.06 7.62 -8.07
C LYS A 114 -11.30 7.59 -7.17
N ALA A 115 -12.50 7.51 -7.76
CA ALA A 115 -13.75 7.35 -7.01
C ALA A 115 -13.77 6.02 -6.24
N ARG A 116 -13.43 4.90 -6.90
CA ARG A 116 -13.28 3.59 -6.23
C ARG A 116 -12.23 3.61 -5.13
N GLN A 117 -11.12 4.32 -5.32
CA GLN A 117 -10.11 4.49 -4.28
C GLN A 117 -10.62 5.29 -3.06
N THR A 118 -11.50 6.27 -3.30
CA THR A 118 -12.15 7.05 -2.23
C THR A 118 -13.11 6.16 -1.45
N GLN A 119 -13.94 5.37 -2.15
CA GLN A 119 -14.84 4.38 -1.55
C GLN A 119 -14.08 3.36 -0.68
N LEU A 120 -13.01 2.77 -1.22
CA LEU A 120 -12.16 1.80 -0.50
C LEU A 120 -11.59 2.39 0.81
N ARG A 121 -11.18 3.67 0.77
CA ARG A 121 -10.72 4.38 1.97
C ARG A 121 -11.84 4.61 2.96
N VAL A 122 -13.05 4.96 2.51
CA VAL A 122 -14.22 5.13 3.37
C VAL A 122 -14.55 3.83 4.10
N GLU A 123 -14.56 2.70 3.40
CA GLU A 123 -14.82 1.37 3.98
C GLU A 123 -13.79 1.04 5.07
N TYR A 124 -12.50 1.20 4.76
CA TYR A 124 -11.43 1.05 5.75
C TYR A 124 -11.62 1.97 6.97
N LEU A 125 -11.94 3.26 6.75
CA LEU A 125 -12.11 4.23 7.84
C LEU A 125 -13.32 3.92 8.72
N ARG A 126 -14.41 3.39 8.15
CA ARG A 126 -15.57 2.93 8.93
C ARG A 126 -15.18 1.79 9.87
N LEU A 127 -14.46 0.79 9.36
CA LEU A 127 -13.93 -0.31 10.18
C LEU A 127 -12.98 0.21 11.27
N ARG A 128 -12.09 1.14 10.91
CA ARG A 128 -11.20 1.77 11.88
C ARG A 128 -11.97 2.49 12.98
N LEU A 129 -12.97 3.29 12.63
CA LEU A 129 -13.80 4.04 13.60
C LEU A 129 -14.74 3.16 14.43
N ALA A 130 -14.99 1.93 13.99
CA ALA A 130 -15.60 0.86 14.77
C ALA A 130 -14.62 0.17 15.72
N SER A 131 -13.44 0.76 15.93
CA SER A 131 -12.37 0.31 16.85
C SER A 131 -11.59 -0.94 16.41
N LEU A 132 -11.63 -1.31 15.12
CA LEU A 132 -10.76 -2.37 14.61
C LEU A 132 -9.29 -1.89 14.55
N PRO A 133 -8.31 -2.72 14.96
CA PRO A 133 -6.88 -2.42 14.78
C PRO A 133 -6.49 -2.16 13.32
N VAL A 134 -5.40 -1.42 13.10
CA VAL A 134 -4.92 -1.02 11.75
C VAL A 134 -4.75 -2.21 10.80
N GLY A 135 -4.22 -3.33 11.29
CA GLY A 135 -4.03 -4.54 10.49
C GLY A 135 -5.37 -5.20 10.15
N ASP A 136 -6.23 -5.35 11.15
CA ASP A 136 -7.48 -6.10 11.06
C ASP A 136 -8.53 -5.35 10.24
N ALA A 137 -8.54 -4.02 10.28
CA ALA A 137 -9.39 -3.22 9.40
C ALA A 137 -8.98 -3.30 7.92
N GLY A 138 -7.73 -3.68 7.64
CA GLY A 138 -7.23 -3.84 6.27
C GLY A 138 -7.66 -5.17 5.63
N VAL A 139 -7.82 -6.23 6.43
CA VAL A 139 -8.09 -7.59 5.93
C VAL A 139 -9.43 -7.69 5.17
N PRO A 140 -10.57 -7.22 5.70
CA PRO A 140 -11.86 -7.30 4.99
C PRO A 140 -11.92 -6.45 3.72
N VAL A 141 -11.06 -5.43 3.62
CA VAL A 141 -11.00 -4.49 2.50
C VAL A 141 -9.87 -4.87 1.51
N GLU A 142 -9.18 -5.99 1.76
CA GLU A 142 -8.06 -6.51 0.97
C GLU A 142 -6.88 -5.51 0.82
N ILE A 143 -6.64 -4.71 1.86
CA ILE A 143 -5.55 -3.73 1.89
C ILE A 143 -4.37 -4.27 2.69
N HIS A 144 -3.18 -4.27 2.09
CA HIS A 144 -1.95 -4.61 2.81
C HIS A 144 -1.64 -3.61 3.94
N ARG A 145 -1.13 -4.10 5.07
CA ARG A 145 -0.80 -3.31 6.28
C ARG A 145 -0.05 -1.99 6.02
N ARG A 146 0.92 -1.97 5.09
CA ARG A 146 1.67 -0.76 4.73
C ARG A 146 0.78 0.31 4.08
N ALA A 147 -0.21 -0.09 3.29
CA ALA A 147 -1.17 0.81 2.68
C ALA A 147 -2.18 1.33 3.72
N CYS A 148 -2.59 0.53 4.71
CA CYS A 148 -3.41 0.98 5.84
C CYS A 148 -2.79 2.17 6.57
N LEU A 149 -1.48 2.13 6.83
CA LEU A 149 -0.74 3.25 7.45
C LEU A 149 -0.75 4.52 6.59
N ALA A 150 -0.75 4.39 5.27
CA ALA A 150 -0.87 5.54 4.37
C ALA A 150 -2.30 6.10 4.38
N PHE A 151 -3.31 5.24 4.51
CA PHE A 151 -4.71 5.62 4.58
C PHE A 151 -5.00 6.43 5.85
N GLU A 152 -4.49 5.99 7.01
CA GLU A 152 -4.65 6.74 8.27
C GLU A 152 -3.99 8.12 8.22
N LYS A 153 -2.88 8.24 7.49
CA LYS A 153 -2.18 9.53 7.28
C LYS A 153 -2.83 10.38 6.19
N GLY A 154 -3.80 9.86 5.45
CA GLY A 154 -4.39 10.54 4.30
C GLY A 154 -3.42 10.71 3.12
N LEU A 155 -2.42 9.83 2.99
CA LEU A 155 -1.35 9.94 1.99
C LEU A 155 -1.48 8.91 0.87
N ILE A 156 -0.94 9.22 -0.30
CA ILE A 156 -0.72 8.27 -1.40
C ILE A 156 0.77 8.05 -1.64
N LYS A 157 1.11 6.82 -2.05
CA LYS A 157 2.46 6.49 -2.51
C LYS A 157 2.59 6.90 -3.97
N SER A 158 3.50 7.82 -4.27
CA SER A 158 3.96 8.11 -5.62
C SER A 158 5.45 7.74 -5.74
N ASN A 159 6.01 7.78 -6.95
CA ASN A 159 7.47 7.72 -7.15
C ASN A 159 8.18 9.01 -6.69
N ARG A 160 7.43 9.97 -6.14
CA ARG A 160 7.86 11.27 -5.62
C ARG A 160 7.67 11.30 -4.09
N PRO A 161 8.02 12.39 -3.38
CA PRO A 161 7.57 12.62 -2.01
C PRO A 161 6.08 12.29 -1.83
N ARG A 162 5.71 11.83 -0.63
CA ARG A 162 4.33 11.42 -0.33
C ARG A 162 3.38 12.60 -0.54
N GLU A 163 2.36 12.37 -1.36
CA GLU A 163 1.34 13.37 -1.68
C GLU A 163 0.07 13.13 -0.85
N GLU A 164 -0.69 14.20 -0.59
CA GLU A 164 -2.00 14.11 0.04
C GLU A 164 -3.00 13.44 -0.90
N PHE A 165 -3.85 12.59 -0.34
CA PHE A 165 -4.94 11.99 -1.09
C PHE A 165 -6.10 12.98 -1.27
N ILE A 166 -6.40 13.29 -2.53
CA ILE A 166 -7.53 14.13 -2.91
C ILE A 166 -8.74 13.22 -3.19
N PRO A 167 -9.78 13.21 -2.34
CA PRO A 167 -10.97 12.39 -2.54
C PRO A 167 -11.85 12.95 -3.66
N VAL A 168 -12.48 12.06 -4.43
CA VAL A 168 -13.42 12.41 -5.51
C VAL A 168 -14.59 11.42 -5.52
N GLY A 169 -15.69 11.80 -6.18
CA GLY A 169 -16.92 10.99 -6.23
C GLY A 169 -17.84 11.22 -5.04
N GLU A 170 -18.90 10.41 -4.95
CA GLU A 170 -20.00 10.56 -3.98
C GLU A 170 -19.51 10.44 -2.53
N ASP A 171 -18.55 9.55 -2.29
CA ASP A 171 -17.97 9.30 -0.97
C ASP A 171 -16.97 10.36 -0.51
N ALA A 172 -16.68 11.40 -1.29
CA ALA A 172 -15.63 12.36 -0.95
C ALA A 172 -15.94 13.16 0.33
N THR A 173 -17.19 13.54 0.54
CA THR A 173 -17.64 14.23 1.76
C THR A 173 -17.59 13.29 2.96
N THR A 174 -18.03 12.04 2.79
CA THR A 174 -17.94 10.98 3.81
C THR A 174 -16.49 10.73 4.21
N TYR A 175 -15.58 10.59 3.25
CA TYR A 175 -14.15 10.45 3.52
C TYR A 175 -13.61 11.59 4.38
N LYS A 176 -13.87 12.86 4.01
CA LYS A 176 -13.40 14.03 4.77
C LYS A 176 -13.91 14.00 6.21
N ARG A 177 -15.19 13.67 6.41
CA ARG A 177 -15.81 13.53 7.73
C ARG A 177 -15.20 12.39 8.54
N LEU A 178 -15.00 11.22 7.95
CA LEU A 178 -14.42 10.06 8.62
C LEU A 178 -12.94 10.27 8.93
N MET A 179 -12.17 10.90 8.04
CA MET A 179 -10.79 11.28 8.33
C MET A 179 -10.72 12.26 9.50
N LYS A 180 -11.60 13.27 9.54
CA LYS A 180 -11.69 14.19 10.68
C LYS A 180 -12.02 13.43 11.98
N ALA A 181 -13.00 12.54 11.96
CA ALA A 181 -13.36 11.73 13.11
C ALA A 181 -12.25 10.75 13.52
N LEU A 182 -11.52 10.18 12.56
CA LEU A 182 -10.38 9.31 12.81
C LEU A 182 -9.29 10.08 13.53
N ARG A 183 -8.92 11.27 13.02
CA ARG A 183 -7.95 12.17 13.67
C ARG A 183 -8.36 12.57 15.08
N GLN A 184 -9.67 12.60 15.38
CA GLN A 184 -10.20 12.91 16.71
C GLN A 184 -10.25 11.69 17.66
N ARG A 185 -10.46 10.47 17.15
CA ARG A 185 -10.64 9.23 17.95
C ARG A 185 -9.41 8.34 18.04
N HIS A 186 -8.67 8.23 16.95
CA HIS A 186 -7.45 7.44 16.82
C HIS A 186 -6.30 8.40 16.59
N ASP A 187 -5.43 8.54 17.58
CA ASP A 187 -4.21 9.35 17.52
C ASP A 187 -3.26 8.91 16.40
N VAL A 188 -3.56 9.28 15.16
CA VAL A 188 -2.62 9.33 14.04
C VAL A 188 -2.47 10.78 13.60
N VAL A 189 -2.41 11.73 14.53
CA VAL A 189 -1.94 13.11 14.30
C VAL A 189 -1.33 13.62 15.62
N GLU A 190 -0.11 14.18 15.49
CA GLU A 190 0.53 15.16 16.38
C GLU A 190 0.22 15.06 17.88
N SER A 191 1.22 14.60 18.62
CA SER A 191 1.17 14.32 20.05
C SER A 191 0.74 15.48 20.96
N GLY A 192 0.63 16.72 20.45
CA GLY A 192 0.50 17.93 21.27
C GLY A 192 -0.91 18.44 21.61
N ARG A 193 -2.02 17.79 21.19
CA ARG A 193 -3.35 18.43 21.34
C ARG A 193 -4.52 17.56 21.83
N LEU A 194 -4.28 16.53 22.63
CA LEU A 194 -5.37 15.93 23.43
C LEU A 194 -5.37 16.47 24.86
N ARG A 195 -6.58 16.70 25.41
CA ARG A 195 -6.76 16.74 26.87
C ARG A 195 -6.31 15.39 27.42
N SER A 196 -5.56 15.41 28.52
CA SER A 196 -5.22 14.20 29.26
C SER A 196 -6.48 13.36 29.48
N PRO A 197 -6.45 12.04 29.22
CA PRO A 197 -7.64 11.21 29.32
C PRO A 197 -8.17 11.27 30.75
N ALA A 198 -9.46 11.58 30.90
CA ALA A 198 -10.15 11.47 32.18
C ALA A 198 -10.23 9.98 32.54
N LEU A 199 -9.65 9.62 33.69
CA LEU A 199 -9.73 8.26 34.19
C LEU A 199 -11.10 8.01 34.84
N PRO A 200 -11.61 6.76 34.80
CA PRO A 200 -12.80 6.38 35.56
C PRO A 200 -12.63 6.66 37.05
N SER A 201 -13.75 6.99 37.72
CA SER A 201 -13.75 7.24 39.17
C SER A 201 -13.22 6.02 39.94
N GLY A 202 -12.39 6.26 40.96
CA GLY A 202 -11.77 5.21 41.79
C GLY A 202 -10.48 4.60 41.24
N VAL A 203 -10.02 4.99 40.04
CA VAL A 203 -8.71 4.57 39.53
C VAL A 203 -7.63 5.54 40.01
N ASP A 204 -6.70 5.05 40.82
CA ASP A 204 -5.48 5.77 41.14
C ASP A 204 -4.44 5.60 40.01
N PRO A 205 -4.12 6.65 39.23
CA PRO A 205 -3.09 6.58 38.20
C PRO A 205 -1.68 6.38 38.76
N TYR A 206 -1.39 6.80 39.99
CA TYR A 206 -0.05 6.84 40.55
C TYR A 206 0.32 5.54 41.27
N LYS A 207 -0.66 4.67 41.53
CA LYS A 207 -0.43 3.35 42.11
C LYS A 207 0.61 2.56 41.32
N ARG A 208 1.69 2.16 42.00
CA ARG A 208 2.73 1.30 41.44
C ARG A 208 2.17 -0.10 41.18
N ILE A 209 2.35 -0.59 39.96
CA ILE A 209 1.80 -1.89 39.54
C ILE A 209 2.79 -3.01 39.84
N SER A 210 3.97 -2.94 39.23
CA SER A 210 5.05 -3.91 39.45
C SER A 210 6.35 -3.36 38.89
N ASN A 211 7.47 -3.97 39.27
CA ASN A 211 8.78 -3.57 38.77
C ASN A 211 8.95 -3.81 37.25
N ARG A 212 8.02 -4.48 36.57
CA ARG A 212 8.07 -4.64 35.10
C ARG A 212 7.74 -3.33 34.37
N TYR A 213 6.94 -2.46 34.97
CA TYR A 213 6.43 -1.25 34.33
C TYR A 213 7.13 0.00 34.88
N ILE A 214 7.31 0.99 34.00
CA ILE A 214 7.81 2.30 34.40
C ILE A 214 6.74 2.97 35.29
N CYS A 215 7.09 3.33 36.53
CA CYS A 215 6.23 4.00 37.50
C CYS A 215 6.22 5.52 37.29
N PHE A 216 5.43 6.25 38.07
CA PHE A 216 5.29 7.70 37.89
C PHE A 216 6.58 8.43 38.26
N GLU A 217 7.24 8.04 39.34
CA GLU A 217 8.49 8.60 39.82
C GLU A 217 9.61 8.44 38.77
N GLU A 218 9.69 7.25 38.16
CA GLU A 218 10.61 7.01 37.04
C GLU A 218 10.28 7.91 35.84
N ARG A 219 9.00 8.22 35.57
CA ARG A 219 8.62 9.17 34.50
C ARG A 219 9.00 10.60 34.81
N VAL A 220 8.92 11.03 36.07
CA VAL A 220 9.38 12.36 36.50
C VAL A 220 10.89 12.48 36.25
N LEU A 221 11.67 11.48 36.70
CA LEU A 221 13.12 11.44 36.47
C LEU A 221 13.48 11.40 34.98
N ILE A 222 12.75 10.63 34.15
CA ILE A 222 12.93 10.64 32.70
C ILE A 222 12.67 12.04 32.13
N ALA A 223 11.62 12.73 32.59
CA ALA A 223 11.28 14.07 32.11
C ALA A 223 12.40 15.07 32.42
N ASP A 224 12.93 15.08 33.64
CA ASP A 224 13.99 15.99 34.06
C ASP A 224 15.29 15.72 33.31
N LEU A 225 15.73 14.45 33.24
CA LEU A 225 16.94 14.06 32.52
C LEU A 225 16.85 14.34 31.00
N LEU A 226 15.65 14.28 30.41
CA LEU A 226 15.46 14.68 29.02
C LEU A 226 15.60 16.19 28.81
N ARG A 227 15.15 17.02 29.77
CA ARG A 227 15.34 18.48 29.72
C ARG A 227 16.82 18.86 29.84
N GLU A 228 17.59 18.08 30.59
CA GLU A 228 19.05 18.19 30.69
C GLU A 228 19.79 17.58 29.48
N HIS A 229 19.08 17.10 28.46
CA HIS A 229 19.65 16.46 27.27
C HIS A 229 20.52 15.23 27.55
N VAL A 230 20.28 14.53 28.67
CA VAL A 230 20.99 13.31 29.03
C VAL A 230 20.67 12.19 28.03
N PRO A 231 21.68 11.47 27.50
CA PRO A 231 21.44 10.41 26.53
C PRO A 231 20.66 9.24 27.14
N LEU A 232 19.72 8.67 26.38
CA LEU A 232 18.78 7.63 26.84
C LEU A 232 19.43 6.40 27.49
N ARG A 233 20.66 6.05 27.07
CA ARG A 233 21.42 4.93 27.66
C ARG A 233 21.87 5.24 29.09
N VAL A 234 22.24 6.49 29.36
CA VAL A 234 22.60 6.96 30.70
C VAL A 234 21.36 6.99 31.58
N ILE A 235 20.24 7.52 31.09
CA ILE A 235 18.94 7.48 31.79
C ILE A 235 18.57 6.04 32.19
N GLY A 236 18.74 5.09 31.26
CA GLY A 236 18.54 3.66 31.56
C GLY A 236 19.40 3.17 32.73
N ARG A 237 20.70 3.46 32.72
CA ARG A 237 21.61 3.08 33.82
C ARG A 237 21.21 3.71 35.16
N CYS A 238 20.89 5.00 35.17
CA CYS A 238 20.49 5.71 36.39
C CYS A 238 19.23 5.10 37.04
N LEU A 239 18.29 4.61 36.22
CA LEU A 239 17.03 4.02 36.68
C LEU A 239 17.09 2.49 36.87
N GLY A 240 18.24 1.85 36.62
CA GLY A 240 18.32 0.38 36.60
C GLY A 240 17.46 -0.27 35.51
N ARG A 241 17.25 0.43 34.39
CA ARG A 241 16.43 0.00 33.25
C ARG A 241 17.26 -0.22 31.99
N SER A 242 16.80 -1.14 31.14
CA SER A 242 17.41 -1.27 29.81
C SER A 242 17.19 0.01 28.99
N ALA A 243 18.21 0.43 28.23
CA ALA A 243 18.10 1.57 27.32
C ALA A 243 16.93 1.41 26.31
N SER A 244 16.64 0.16 25.92
CA SER A 244 15.51 -0.15 25.04
C SER A 244 14.15 0.18 25.67
N SER A 245 13.99 0.01 26.98
CA SER A 245 12.77 0.33 27.71
C SER A 245 12.54 1.84 27.74
N ILE A 246 13.59 2.61 28.05
CA ILE A 246 13.56 4.08 28.06
C ILE A 246 13.28 4.61 26.65
N GLN A 247 13.98 4.12 25.63
CA GLN A 247 13.74 4.54 24.24
C GLN A 247 12.31 4.27 23.79
N ARG A 248 11.75 3.11 24.11
CA ARG A 248 10.35 2.80 23.78
C ARG A 248 9.38 3.71 24.52
N GLU A 249 9.65 4.09 25.76
CA GLU A 249 8.82 5.02 26.52
C GLU A 249 8.85 6.42 25.92
N VAL A 250 10.05 6.97 25.66
CA VAL A 250 10.23 8.30 25.09
C VAL A 250 9.63 8.37 23.69
N ARG A 251 9.95 7.41 22.81
CA ARG A 251 9.40 7.38 21.44
C ARG A 251 7.87 7.36 21.40
N ARG A 252 7.22 6.76 22.40
CA ARG A 252 5.76 6.69 22.46
C ARG A 252 5.10 7.97 22.97
N ASN A 253 5.83 8.83 23.70
CA ASN A 253 5.22 9.91 24.45
C ASN A 253 5.99 11.26 24.38
N HIS A 254 6.99 11.38 23.50
CA HIS A 254 7.75 12.61 23.25
C HIS A 254 7.80 12.92 21.76
N SER A 255 7.62 14.19 21.40
CA SER A 255 7.75 14.72 20.04
C SER A 255 8.23 16.16 20.05
N ALA A 256 8.54 16.73 18.88
CA ALA A 256 8.93 18.14 18.76
C ALA A 256 7.83 19.12 19.23
N GLU A 257 6.55 18.73 19.12
CA GLU A 257 5.39 19.56 19.47
C GLU A 257 4.79 19.24 20.85
N ASP A 258 5.12 18.06 21.42
CA ASP A 258 4.68 17.60 22.74
C ASP A 258 5.90 17.14 23.53
N PRO A 259 6.47 18.00 24.39
CA PRO A 259 7.58 17.62 25.25
C PRO A 259 7.12 16.55 26.23
N TYR A 260 8.06 15.72 26.69
CA TYR A 260 7.75 14.60 27.59
C TYR A 260 7.26 15.15 28.95
N ARG A 261 5.96 15.01 29.23
CA ARG A 261 5.33 15.47 30.48
C ARG A 261 4.88 14.27 31.31
N ALA A 262 5.55 14.02 32.44
CA ALA A 262 5.34 12.82 33.25
C ALA A 262 3.86 12.55 33.59
N GLU A 263 3.11 13.58 33.99
CA GLU A 263 1.68 13.48 34.32
C GLU A 263 0.82 13.02 33.14
N THR A 264 0.98 13.65 31.97
CA THR A 264 0.19 13.29 30.79
C THR A 264 0.54 11.88 30.32
N VAL A 265 1.82 11.50 30.40
CA VAL A 265 2.28 10.16 30.08
C VAL A 265 1.69 9.13 31.04
N GLN A 266 1.62 9.42 32.33
CA GLN A 266 1.04 8.54 33.35
C GLN A 266 -0.44 8.29 33.07
N LEU A 267 -1.21 9.35 32.81
CA LEU A 267 -2.64 9.25 32.51
C LEU A 267 -2.87 8.47 31.20
N LYS A 268 -2.10 8.76 30.14
CA LYS A 268 -2.12 7.99 28.87
C LYS A 268 -1.78 6.51 29.11
N ALA A 269 -0.78 6.21 29.94
CA ALA A 269 -0.40 4.83 30.28
C ALA A 269 -1.49 4.10 31.06
N CYS A 270 -2.15 4.78 32.01
CA CYS A 270 -3.25 4.24 32.78
C CYS A 270 -4.48 3.96 31.90
N ALA A 271 -4.91 4.93 31.09
CA ALA A 271 -6.03 4.79 30.17
C ALA A 271 -5.84 3.64 29.17
N ARG A 272 -4.64 3.49 28.59
CA ARG A 272 -4.31 2.37 27.67
C ARG A 272 -4.39 0.99 28.34
N ARG A 273 -4.15 0.90 29.64
CA ARG A 273 -4.29 -0.37 30.39
C ARG A 273 -5.74 -0.70 30.68
N LEU A 274 -6.55 0.32 30.96
CA LEU A 274 -7.98 0.19 31.21
C LEU A 274 -8.78 -0.10 29.95
N TRP A 275 -8.23 0.20 28.77
CA TRP A 275 -8.90 -0.08 27.50
C TRP A 275 -9.22 -1.58 27.39
N PRO A 276 -10.52 -1.95 27.30
CA PRO A 276 -10.91 -3.33 27.14
C PRO A 276 -10.30 -3.85 25.84
N LYS A 277 -9.42 -4.84 25.94
CA LYS A 277 -8.92 -5.53 24.77
C LYS A 277 -10.10 -6.28 24.16
N ILE A 278 -10.23 -6.25 22.83
CA ILE A 278 -11.21 -7.07 22.12
C ILE A 278 -11.05 -8.51 22.66
N PRO A 279 -12.11 -9.12 23.21
CA PRO A 279 -12.04 -10.48 23.74
C PRO A 279 -11.49 -11.41 22.66
N LYS A 280 -10.61 -12.35 23.04
CA LYS A 280 -9.93 -13.24 22.07
C LYS A 280 -10.90 -13.92 21.09
N LEU A 281 -12.08 -14.26 21.58
CA LEU A 281 -13.15 -14.88 20.82
C LEU A 281 -13.75 -13.94 19.75
N LEU A 282 -13.86 -12.64 20.02
CA LEU A 282 -14.33 -11.65 19.04
C LEU A 282 -13.28 -11.32 17.98
N ALA A 283 -11.99 -11.49 18.31
CA ALA A 283 -10.89 -11.23 17.40
C ALA A 283 -10.59 -12.39 16.44
N ASP A 284 -10.96 -13.63 16.80
CA ASP A 284 -10.67 -14.84 16.04
C ASP A 284 -11.95 -15.66 15.83
N LYS A 285 -12.50 -15.57 14.61
CA LYS A 285 -13.71 -16.31 14.22
C LYS A 285 -13.51 -17.83 14.28
N LYS A 286 -12.31 -18.35 13.97
CA LYS A 286 -12.05 -19.80 14.05
C LYS A 286 -12.07 -20.27 15.49
N LEU A 287 -11.46 -19.50 16.39
CA LEU A 287 -11.52 -19.77 17.83
C LEU A 287 -12.96 -19.66 18.34
N TRP A 288 -13.73 -18.68 17.88
CA TRP A 288 -15.15 -18.55 18.21
C TRP A 288 -15.93 -19.80 17.80
N ASP A 289 -15.80 -20.22 16.54
CA ASP A 289 -16.52 -21.37 15.99
C ASP A 289 -16.11 -22.67 16.71
N TYR A 290 -14.83 -22.85 17.03
CA TYR A 290 -14.33 -23.98 17.83
C TYR A 290 -14.95 -23.99 19.23
N VAL A 291 -14.87 -22.87 19.96
CA VAL A 291 -15.43 -22.76 21.32
C VAL A 291 -16.93 -22.99 21.31
N CYS A 292 -17.66 -22.43 20.34
CA CYS A 292 -19.10 -22.69 20.18
C CYS A 292 -19.41 -24.15 19.86
N ALA A 293 -18.61 -24.82 19.03
CA ALA A 293 -18.80 -26.24 18.73
C ALA A 293 -18.60 -27.12 19.98
N GLN A 294 -17.57 -26.85 20.79
CA GLN A 294 -17.32 -27.64 22.01
C GLN A 294 -18.32 -27.35 23.12
N LEU A 295 -18.78 -26.10 23.26
CA LEU A 295 -19.87 -25.79 24.19
C LEU A 295 -21.17 -26.51 23.79
N ARG A 296 -21.48 -26.61 22.48
CA ARG A 296 -22.62 -27.42 22.00
C ARG A 296 -22.43 -28.91 22.26
N ALA A 297 -21.19 -29.39 22.29
CA ALA A 297 -20.84 -30.75 22.70
C ALA A 297 -20.82 -30.96 24.22
N GLN A 298 -21.28 -29.97 25.01
CA GLN A 298 -21.37 -30.00 26.47
C GLN A 298 -20.02 -30.11 27.20
N TRP A 299 -18.94 -29.60 26.60
CA TRP A 299 -17.65 -29.53 27.28
C TRP A 299 -17.61 -28.37 28.26
N SER A 300 -16.88 -28.56 29.37
CA SER A 300 -16.68 -27.49 30.36
C SER A 300 -15.75 -26.40 29.81
N PRO A 301 -15.90 -25.13 30.24
CA PRO A 301 -14.97 -24.07 29.88
C PRO A 301 -13.50 -24.40 30.20
N GLU A 302 -13.24 -25.10 31.32
CA GLU A 302 -11.89 -25.55 31.68
C GLU A 302 -11.35 -26.60 30.70
N GLU A 303 -12.18 -27.57 30.27
CA GLU A 303 -11.80 -28.60 29.30
C GLU A 303 -11.46 -28.02 27.93
N ILE A 304 -12.23 -27.02 27.49
CA ILE A 304 -11.98 -26.30 26.25
C ILE A 304 -10.66 -25.53 26.35
N SER A 305 -10.45 -24.79 27.45
CA SER A 305 -9.24 -23.99 27.67
C SER A 305 -7.97 -24.84 27.67
N ASN A 306 -8.01 -26.02 28.30
CA ASN A 306 -6.85 -26.92 28.41
C ASN A 306 -6.45 -27.58 27.08
N ARG A 307 -7.31 -27.49 26.06
CA ARG A 307 -7.07 -28.05 24.73
C ARG A 307 -6.75 -26.98 23.67
N LEU A 308 -6.67 -25.71 24.08
CA LEU A 308 -6.21 -24.64 23.20
C LEU A 308 -4.67 -24.73 23.04
N PRO A 309 -4.14 -24.73 21.81
CA PRO A 309 -2.69 -24.76 21.60
C PRO A 309 -2.02 -23.52 22.21
N ILE A 310 -0.86 -23.73 22.84
CA ILE A 310 -0.12 -22.72 23.64
C ILE A 310 0.45 -21.59 22.75
N GLY A 311 0.52 -21.79 21.43
CA GLY A 311 0.78 -20.75 20.44
C GLY A 311 -0.52 -20.26 19.82
N GLY A 312 -0.90 -19.01 20.10
CA GLY A 312 -2.13 -18.43 19.55
C GLY A 312 -2.26 -18.54 18.02
N CYS A 313 -3.47 -18.87 17.57
CA CYS A 313 -4.07 -18.62 16.26
C CYS A 313 -3.42 -19.18 14.98
N GLN A 314 -2.27 -19.86 15.00
CA GLN A 314 -1.59 -20.26 13.75
C GLN A 314 -1.79 -21.71 13.27
N GLU A 315 -2.29 -22.63 14.09
CA GLU A 315 -2.26 -24.07 13.74
C GLU A 315 -3.58 -24.65 13.20
N PHE A 316 -4.64 -23.86 13.05
CA PHE A 316 -5.87 -24.34 12.39
C PHE A 316 -5.77 -24.19 10.86
N CYS A 317 -4.81 -24.93 10.28
CA CYS A 317 -4.68 -25.22 8.86
C CYS A 317 -4.61 -26.74 8.69
N VAL A 318 -5.78 -27.36 8.52
CA VAL A 318 -6.00 -28.56 7.70
C VAL A 318 -7.29 -28.33 6.95
#